data_AF-A0A7S2RVX1-F1
#
_entry.id   AF-A0A7S2RVX1-F1
#
_cell.length_a   1.000
_cell.length_b   1.000
_cell.length_c   1.000
_cell.angle_alpha   90.00
_cell.angle_beta   90.00
_cell.angle_gamma   90.00
#
_symmetry.space_group_name_H-M   'P 1'
#
loop_
_entity.id
_entity.type
_entity.pdbx_description
1 polymer ?
#
loop_
_entity_poly.entity_id
_entity_poly.type
_entity_poly.pdbx_seq_one_letter_code
_entity_poly.pdbx_strand_id
1 'polypeptide(L)'
;MDALMSADVVFTTPEKLDVISRLWTSYKEFYSNLGLVMIDEVHLLSETKRGATLEAVVSRLGYVKSQVSAQNGSLRFVAVSATAPNLEDIAKWLGAPIPQGVLSFGPEFRPCPLDIVVRGFGYAQHSTQNEFLFDRSLNNSVLNVLNQYSDQQPSLVFCTSRKNARELAEKLSASRYGLMWTQGAYRQRSEMASGILDNEPLRCCIEQNAIGWHTAAIDSNNLRIVEEIFRAGLLSVLACTTTLAQGVNLPAHLVVIKNTKAYRGSGRGMENIPITTILQMTGRAGRPGFDTNGIAVIMTRKGDERRFQNLLAGLEPIESQLEKDMQEILVNEIVVGSIQTNPDAISWVESTFRFQAAKTHSETQRLKMIVVRNIQAIQDAKCAKISPDHTKIVPTELGEIVCRHYLRLNTALSFLPDFALPEEATYPLYPDDGNCIKHVLGVLSRAQEFEDLVLRRDQKSWLNEINWVSGRFRNKKNKCRVASIPDKIFQLLQAILGQIQPVAGGVLLFEIGKLGNVSCTCTSV
;
A
#
# COMPACT_ATOMS: atom_id res chain seq x y z
N MET A 1 -16.33 20.23 1.58
CA MET A 1 -15.89 21.01 0.40
C MET A 1 -15.50 22.42 0.82
N ASP A 2 -16.21 23.04 1.77
CA ASP A 2 -15.88 24.38 2.30
C ASP A 2 -14.42 24.50 2.76
N ALA A 3 -13.93 23.52 3.53
CA ALA A 3 -12.52 23.49 3.96
C ALA A 3 -11.51 23.38 2.81
N LEU A 4 -11.91 22.79 1.66
CA LEU A 4 -11.06 22.70 0.47
C LEU A 4 -11.05 24.02 -0.29
N MET A 5 -12.21 24.69 -0.39
CA MET A 5 -12.36 25.98 -1.06
C MET A 5 -11.64 27.12 -0.32
N SER A 6 -11.52 27.01 1.01
CA SER A 6 -10.83 28.02 1.82
C SER A 6 -9.32 27.78 1.95
N ALA A 7 -8.78 26.68 1.42
CA ALA A 7 -7.39 26.30 1.60
C ALA A 7 -6.52 26.73 0.41
N ASP A 8 -5.39 27.39 0.69
CA ASP A 8 -4.40 27.75 -0.33
C ASP A 8 -3.52 26.57 -0.76
N VAL A 9 -3.27 25.63 0.17
CA VAL A 9 -2.41 24.45 -0.04
C VAL A 9 -3.12 23.20 0.48
N VAL A 10 -3.21 22.18 -0.38
CA VAL A 10 -3.90 20.93 -0.08
C VAL A 10 -2.93 19.75 -0.19
N PHE A 11 -2.72 19.04 0.92
CA PHE A 11 -1.99 17.78 0.94
C PHE A 11 -2.96 16.61 0.84
N THR A 12 -2.76 15.74 -0.15
CA THR A 12 -3.67 14.62 -0.42
C THR A 12 -2.91 13.41 -0.95
N THR A 13 -3.52 12.23 -0.81
CA THR A 13 -3.08 11.03 -1.52
C THR A 13 -3.77 10.94 -2.88
N PRO A 14 -3.25 10.14 -3.83
CA PRO A 14 -3.90 9.93 -5.13
C PRO A 14 -5.37 9.48 -4.99
N GLU A 15 -5.67 8.57 -4.07
CA GLU A 15 -7.02 8.02 -3.88
C GLU A 15 -8.00 9.07 -3.35
N LYS A 16 -7.57 9.89 -2.37
CA LYS A 16 -8.41 10.98 -1.87
C LYS A 16 -8.63 12.05 -2.94
N LEU A 17 -7.62 12.36 -3.74
CA LEU A 17 -7.73 13.32 -4.84
C LEU A 17 -8.61 12.77 -5.97
N ASP A 18 -8.60 11.46 -6.21
CA ASP A 18 -9.46 10.81 -7.19
C ASP A 18 -10.94 11.01 -6.85
N VAL A 19 -11.33 10.77 -5.59
CA VAL A 19 -12.70 11.02 -5.11
C VAL A 19 -13.12 12.48 -5.31
N ILE A 20 -12.25 13.43 -4.94
CA ILE A 20 -12.55 14.87 -5.00
C ILE A 20 -12.62 15.37 -6.45
N SER A 21 -11.70 14.90 -7.31
CA SER A 21 -11.60 15.32 -8.71
C SER A 21 -12.71 14.78 -9.60
N ARG A 22 -13.44 13.74 -9.19
CA ARG A 22 -14.67 13.30 -9.87
C ARG A 22 -15.80 14.35 -9.80
N LEU A 23 -15.78 15.24 -8.80
CA LEU A 23 -16.81 16.27 -8.62
C LEU A 23 -16.51 17.58 -9.36
N TRP A 24 -15.53 17.60 -10.27
CA TRP A 24 -15.04 18.84 -10.88
C TRP A 24 -16.11 19.63 -11.64
N THR A 25 -17.10 18.95 -12.24
CA THR A 25 -18.22 19.57 -12.94
C THR A 25 -19.10 20.42 -12.03
N SER A 26 -19.24 20.04 -10.77
CA SER A 26 -19.98 20.77 -9.73
C SER A 26 -19.16 21.90 -9.10
N TYR A 27 -17.83 21.84 -9.20
CA TYR A 27 -16.91 22.78 -8.53
C TYR A 27 -15.96 23.45 -9.51
N LYS A 28 -16.46 23.85 -10.69
CA LYS A 28 -15.65 24.43 -11.77
C LYS A 28 -14.79 25.60 -11.31
N GLU A 29 -15.32 26.50 -10.48
CA GLU A 29 -14.58 27.65 -9.95
C GLU A 29 -13.33 27.27 -9.17
N PHE A 30 -13.40 26.23 -8.33
CA PHE A 30 -12.24 25.72 -7.60
C PHE A 30 -11.16 25.21 -8.58
N TYR A 31 -11.55 24.42 -9.58
CA TYR A 31 -10.61 23.89 -10.56
C TYR A 31 -10.08 24.95 -11.53
N SER A 32 -10.85 26.00 -11.84
CA SER A 32 -10.40 27.18 -12.59
C SER A 32 -9.26 27.91 -11.89
N ASN A 33 -9.28 27.92 -10.55
CA ASN A 33 -8.32 28.63 -9.72
C ASN A 33 -7.08 27.77 -9.36
N LEU A 34 -7.05 26.50 -9.76
CA LEU A 34 -5.94 25.60 -9.49
C LEU A 34 -4.71 25.98 -10.33
N GLY A 35 -3.75 26.68 -9.70
CA GLY A 35 -2.54 27.15 -10.39
C GLY A 35 -1.39 26.15 -10.44
N LEU A 36 -1.30 25.22 -9.48
CA LEU A 36 -0.16 24.32 -9.30
C LEU A 36 -0.61 22.94 -8.82
N VAL A 37 -0.08 21.89 -9.44
CA VAL A 37 -0.15 20.50 -8.96
C VAL A 37 1.27 19.98 -8.79
N MET A 38 1.62 19.66 -7.54
CA MET A 38 2.89 19.01 -7.20
C MET A 38 2.68 17.52 -7.03
N ILE A 39 3.40 16.71 -7.83
CA ILE A 39 3.34 15.26 -7.79
C ILE A 39 4.65 14.77 -7.19
N ASP A 40 4.59 14.27 -5.96
CA ASP A 40 5.73 13.63 -5.32
C ASP A 40 5.77 12.14 -5.68
N GLU A 41 6.97 11.58 -5.80
CA GLU A 41 7.23 10.17 -6.09
C GLU A 41 6.52 9.63 -7.36
N VAL A 42 6.67 10.28 -8.52
CA VAL A 42 6.04 9.85 -9.79
C VAL A 42 6.35 8.39 -10.16
N HIS A 43 7.50 7.87 -9.75
CA HIS A 43 7.85 6.46 -9.91
C HIS A 43 6.84 5.47 -9.27
N LEU A 44 5.92 5.94 -8.42
CA LEU A 44 4.73 5.19 -7.96
C LEU A 44 3.80 4.77 -9.10
N LEU A 45 3.91 5.33 -10.30
CA LEU A 45 3.18 4.89 -11.49
C LEU A 45 3.36 3.39 -11.78
N SER A 46 4.53 2.83 -11.42
CA SER A 46 4.81 1.39 -11.57
C SER A 46 4.32 0.52 -10.42
N GLU A 47 3.76 1.12 -9.37
CA GLU A 47 3.16 0.38 -8.26
C GLU A 47 1.77 -0.14 -8.63
N THR A 48 1.55 -1.44 -8.47
CA THR A 48 0.32 -2.14 -8.91
C THR A 48 -0.97 -1.71 -8.21
N LYS A 49 -0.90 -0.99 -7.10
CA LYS A 49 -2.08 -0.59 -6.31
C LYS A 49 -2.49 0.85 -6.52
N ARG A 50 -1.50 1.74 -6.67
CA ARG A 50 -1.69 3.19 -6.67
C ARG A 50 -1.36 3.85 -8.00
N GLY A 51 -0.54 3.20 -8.81
CA GLY A 51 -0.03 3.77 -10.05
C GLY A 51 -1.14 4.14 -11.03
N ALA A 52 -2.10 3.23 -11.25
CA ALA A 52 -3.24 3.48 -12.13
C ALA A 52 -4.11 4.66 -11.65
N THR A 53 -4.34 4.78 -10.34
CA THR A 53 -5.10 5.90 -9.74
C THR A 53 -4.35 7.22 -9.90
N LEU A 54 -3.06 7.26 -9.59
CA LEU A 54 -2.24 8.46 -9.77
C LEU A 54 -2.27 8.93 -11.23
N GLU A 55 -2.08 8.00 -12.16
CA GLU A 55 -2.12 8.28 -13.59
C GLU A 55 -3.48 8.84 -14.04
N ALA A 56 -4.57 8.20 -13.63
CA ALA A 56 -5.92 8.63 -13.97
C ALA A 56 -6.23 10.03 -13.45
N VAL A 57 -5.88 10.32 -12.18
CA VAL A 57 -6.13 11.62 -11.56
C VAL A 57 -5.36 12.74 -12.24
N VAL A 58 -4.07 12.54 -12.49
CA VAL A 58 -3.23 13.57 -13.13
C VAL A 58 -3.69 13.81 -14.56
N SER A 59 -4.03 12.76 -15.31
CA SER A 59 -4.58 12.87 -16.66
C SER A 59 -5.94 13.59 -16.66
N ARG A 60 -6.81 13.29 -15.69
CA ARG A 60 -8.09 14.00 -15.48
C ARG A 60 -7.86 15.48 -15.19
N LEU A 61 -6.92 15.85 -14.32
CA LEU A 61 -6.63 17.26 -14.04
C LEU A 61 -6.11 18.00 -15.30
N GLY A 62 -5.32 17.33 -16.12
CA GLY A 62 -4.91 17.82 -17.44
C GLY A 62 -6.12 18.05 -18.37
N TYR A 63 -7.06 17.12 -18.40
CA TYR A 63 -8.31 17.25 -19.17
C TYR A 63 -9.21 18.37 -18.62
N VAL A 64 -9.47 18.42 -17.31
CA VAL A 64 -10.30 19.46 -16.67
C VAL A 64 -9.76 20.84 -16.99
N LYS A 65 -8.44 21.02 -16.95
CA LYS A 65 -7.78 22.26 -17.36
C LYS A 65 -8.12 22.64 -18.80
N SER A 66 -8.07 21.70 -19.75
CA SER A 66 -8.38 21.99 -21.16
C SER A 66 -9.83 22.44 -21.37
N GLN A 67 -10.74 22.00 -20.50
CA GLN A 67 -12.16 22.36 -20.53
C GLN A 67 -12.47 23.68 -19.81
N VAL A 68 -11.76 23.99 -18.73
CA VAL A 68 -12.10 25.09 -17.81
C VAL A 68 -11.23 26.34 -18.03
N SER A 69 -9.96 26.18 -18.40
CA SER A 69 -8.97 27.27 -18.43
C SER A 69 -8.82 27.97 -19.78
N ALA A 70 -9.85 27.99 -20.64
CA ALA A 70 -9.81 28.81 -21.86
C ALA A 70 -9.63 30.32 -21.57
N GLN A 71 -9.81 30.78 -20.32
CA GLN A 71 -9.66 32.19 -19.94
C GLN A 71 -8.67 32.50 -18.80
N ASN A 72 -8.24 31.53 -17.98
CA ASN A 72 -7.42 31.79 -16.78
C ASN A 72 -6.18 30.87 -16.72
N GLY A 73 -5.09 31.29 -17.35
CA GLY A 73 -3.72 30.81 -17.11
C GLY A 73 -3.44 29.31 -17.32
N SER A 74 -2.17 28.93 -17.25
CA SER A 74 -1.74 27.54 -17.37
C SER A 74 -1.53 26.90 -15.98
N LEU A 75 -2.35 25.91 -15.60
CA LEU A 75 -2.04 24.96 -14.51
C LEU A 75 -0.62 24.40 -14.70
N ARG A 76 0.25 24.60 -13.71
CA ARG A 76 1.62 24.11 -13.71
C ARG A 76 1.68 22.74 -13.04
N PHE A 77 2.30 21.77 -13.71
CA PHE A 77 2.71 20.52 -13.08
C PHE A 77 4.17 20.62 -12.64
N VAL A 78 4.46 20.23 -11.41
CA VAL A 78 5.81 20.03 -10.90
C VAL A 78 5.87 18.61 -10.37
N ALA A 79 6.77 17.80 -10.92
CA ALA A 79 6.80 16.38 -10.65
C ALA A 79 8.19 15.98 -10.16
N VAL A 80 8.23 15.28 -9.03
CA VAL A 80 9.45 14.82 -8.37
C VAL A 80 9.45 13.29 -8.38
N SER A 81 10.59 12.69 -8.69
CA SER A 81 10.72 11.24 -8.81
C SER A 81 12.14 10.79 -8.49
N ALA A 82 12.27 9.53 -8.10
CA ALA A 82 13.54 8.82 -8.23
C ALA A 82 14.01 8.82 -9.69
N THR A 83 15.34 8.69 -9.87
CA THR A 83 15.98 8.64 -11.19
C THR A 83 15.41 7.49 -12.03
N ALA A 84 14.97 7.81 -13.25
CA ALA A 84 14.42 6.86 -14.21
C ALA A 84 14.94 7.17 -15.62
N PRO A 85 15.03 6.18 -16.51
CA PRO A 85 15.58 6.38 -17.85
C PRO A 85 14.59 7.05 -18.81
N ASN A 86 13.30 7.01 -18.54
CA ASN A 86 12.24 7.50 -19.42
C ASN A 86 11.56 8.79 -18.94
N LEU A 87 12.35 9.75 -18.45
CA LEU A 87 11.84 11.07 -18.01
C LEU A 87 11.16 11.85 -19.13
N GLU A 88 11.57 11.65 -20.39
CA GLU A 88 10.94 12.29 -21.55
C GLU A 88 9.48 11.86 -21.73
N ASP A 89 9.14 10.61 -21.43
CA ASP A 89 7.76 10.11 -21.53
C ASP A 89 6.87 10.77 -20.46
N ILE A 90 7.42 10.95 -19.25
CA ILE A 90 6.74 11.68 -18.16
C ILE A 90 6.58 13.16 -18.53
N ALA A 91 7.62 13.77 -19.11
CA ALA A 91 7.58 15.16 -19.54
C ALA A 91 6.52 15.40 -20.62
N LYS A 92 6.43 14.52 -21.63
CA LYS A 92 5.37 14.56 -22.66
C LYS A 92 3.99 14.44 -22.04
N TRP A 93 3.81 13.50 -21.11
CA TRP A 93 2.55 13.30 -20.40
C TRP A 93 2.10 14.53 -19.60
N LEU A 94 3.01 15.18 -18.89
CA LEU A 94 2.71 16.39 -18.10
C LEU A 94 2.71 17.69 -18.93
N GLY A 95 3.04 17.62 -20.22
CA GLY A 95 3.19 18.78 -21.08
C GLY A 95 4.38 19.69 -20.69
N ALA A 96 5.42 19.13 -20.08
CA ALA A 96 6.64 19.85 -19.73
C ALA A 96 7.50 20.10 -20.99
N PRO A 97 8.12 21.29 -21.13
CA PRO A 97 9.01 21.57 -22.26
C PRO A 97 10.25 20.68 -22.19
N ILE A 98 10.63 20.09 -23.30
CA ILE A 98 11.82 19.22 -23.41
C ILE A 98 12.88 19.97 -24.22
N PRO A 99 14.13 20.13 -23.73
CA PRO A 99 14.67 19.58 -22.48
C PRO A 99 14.54 20.49 -21.25
N GLN A 100 14.14 21.77 -21.39
CA GLN A 100 14.29 22.78 -20.33
C GLN A 100 13.48 22.51 -19.06
N GLY A 101 12.36 21.79 -19.18
CA GLY A 101 11.48 21.40 -18.08
C GLY A 101 11.83 20.05 -17.45
N VAL A 102 12.88 19.37 -17.94
CA VAL A 102 13.31 18.06 -17.44
C VAL A 102 14.67 18.19 -16.78
N LEU A 103 14.70 18.00 -15.47
CA LEU A 103 15.93 18.03 -14.68
C LEU A 103 16.20 16.63 -14.13
N SER A 104 17.41 16.13 -14.37
CA SER A 104 17.88 14.86 -13.81
C SER A 104 19.10 15.13 -12.94
N PHE A 105 19.05 14.63 -11.71
CA PHE A 105 20.12 14.76 -10.73
C PHE A 105 20.63 13.37 -10.41
N GLY A 106 21.90 13.10 -10.72
CA GLY A 106 22.52 11.83 -10.38
C GLY A 106 22.84 11.72 -8.89
N PRO A 107 23.36 10.55 -8.44
CA PRO A 107 23.75 10.31 -7.06
C PRO A 107 24.73 11.35 -6.48
N GLU A 108 25.50 12.02 -7.33
CA GLU A 108 26.46 13.08 -6.98
C GLU A 108 25.82 14.32 -6.34
N PHE A 109 24.52 14.55 -6.53
CA PHE A 109 23.80 15.68 -5.92
C PHE A 109 23.30 15.38 -4.51
N ARG A 110 23.47 14.14 -4.02
CA ARG A 110 22.98 13.75 -2.69
C ARG A 110 23.84 14.43 -1.61
N PRO A 111 23.25 15.11 -0.61
CA PRO A 111 24.01 15.77 0.46
C PRO A 111 24.94 14.83 1.24
N CYS A 112 24.57 13.55 1.32
CA CYS A 112 25.39 12.48 1.84
C CYS A 112 25.40 11.36 0.76
N PRO A 113 26.53 11.13 0.07
CA PRO A 113 26.66 10.07 -0.93
C PRO A 113 26.15 8.73 -0.40
N LEU A 114 25.46 7.95 -1.23
CA LEU A 114 24.88 6.66 -0.85
C LEU A 114 25.50 5.52 -1.66
N ASP A 115 26.18 4.61 -0.96
CA ASP A 115 26.70 3.37 -1.52
C ASP A 115 25.66 2.25 -1.35
N ILE A 116 25.07 1.81 -2.46
CA ILE A 116 24.10 0.71 -2.46
C ILE A 116 24.78 -0.59 -2.85
N VAL A 117 24.78 -1.56 -1.94
CA VAL A 117 25.39 -2.88 -2.13
C VAL A 117 24.31 -3.96 -2.13
N VAL A 118 24.07 -4.58 -3.28
CA VAL A 118 23.19 -5.76 -3.36
C VAL A 118 24.01 -7.02 -3.14
N ARG A 119 23.59 -7.86 -2.18
CA ARG A 119 24.22 -9.15 -1.86
C ARG A 119 23.22 -10.28 -2.05
N GLY A 120 23.54 -11.19 -2.97
CA GLY A 120 22.79 -12.41 -3.19
C GLY A 120 23.24 -13.55 -2.28
N PHE A 121 22.29 -14.16 -1.57
CA PHE A 121 22.51 -15.29 -0.66
C PHE A 121 21.85 -16.58 -1.19
N GLY A 122 22.42 -17.73 -0.80
CA GLY A 122 21.98 -19.07 -1.23
C GLY A 122 22.57 -19.52 -2.57
N TYR A 123 22.33 -20.77 -2.96
CA TYR A 123 22.78 -21.31 -4.26
C TYR A 123 21.80 -20.97 -5.38
N ALA A 124 22.33 -20.61 -6.56
CA ALA A 124 21.56 -20.21 -7.74
C ALA A 124 20.67 -21.33 -8.31
N GLN A 125 20.99 -22.61 -8.04
CA GLN A 125 20.29 -23.76 -8.63
C GLN A 125 19.56 -24.66 -7.62
N HIS A 126 19.90 -24.59 -6.33
CA HIS A 126 19.24 -25.37 -5.28
C HIS A 126 19.16 -24.57 -3.98
N SER A 127 18.03 -23.92 -3.72
CA SER A 127 17.71 -23.53 -2.35
C SER A 127 16.22 -23.73 -2.13
N THR A 128 15.92 -24.54 -1.13
CA THR A 128 14.61 -24.70 -0.46
C THR A 128 13.55 -23.70 -0.95
N GLN A 129 12.49 -24.21 -1.60
CA GLN A 129 11.30 -23.42 -1.99
C GLN A 129 10.71 -22.62 -0.81
N ASN A 130 11.10 -22.95 0.42
CA ASN A 130 10.62 -22.32 1.63
C ASN A 130 11.35 -20.98 1.92
N GLU A 131 10.72 -19.90 1.48
CA GLU A 131 11.14 -18.51 1.73
C GLU A 131 11.32 -18.17 3.22
N PHE A 132 10.59 -18.84 4.13
CA PHE A 132 10.74 -18.62 5.57
C PHE A 132 12.08 -19.14 6.10
N LEU A 133 12.57 -20.25 5.54
CA LEU A 133 13.89 -20.78 5.91
C LEU A 133 15.01 -19.87 5.40
N PHE A 134 14.84 -19.33 4.20
CA PHE A 134 15.75 -18.33 3.66
C PHE A 134 15.79 -17.07 4.52
N ASP A 135 14.65 -16.49 4.87
CA ASP A 135 14.58 -15.31 5.74
C ASP A 135 15.22 -15.58 7.13
N ARG A 136 15.07 -16.79 7.67
CA ARG A 136 15.73 -17.18 8.92
C ARG A 136 17.24 -17.33 8.76
N SER A 137 17.73 -17.88 7.66
CA SER A 137 19.17 -18.04 7.43
C SER A 137 19.90 -16.70 7.32
N LEU A 138 19.23 -15.68 6.76
CA LEU A 138 19.78 -14.31 6.69
C LEU A 138 20.09 -13.73 8.07
N ASN A 139 19.41 -14.14 9.16
CA ASN A 139 19.77 -13.70 10.52
C ASN A 139 21.21 -14.09 10.92
N ASN A 140 21.79 -15.12 10.30
CA ASN A 140 23.20 -15.47 10.52
C ASN A 140 24.13 -14.54 9.75
N SER A 141 23.69 -14.07 8.58
CA SER A 141 24.50 -13.25 7.68
C SER A 141 24.46 -11.76 8.02
N VAL A 142 23.40 -11.28 8.70
CA VAL A 142 23.29 -9.87 9.12
C VAL A 142 24.50 -9.44 9.95
N LEU A 143 24.98 -10.28 10.88
CA LEU A 143 26.15 -9.96 11.70
C LEU A 143 27.40 -9.70 10.83
N ASN A 144 27.61 -10.51 9.78
CA ASN A 144 28.74 -10.32 8.87
C ASN A 144 28.61 -9.01 8.08
N VAL A 145 27.40 -8.66 7.67
CA VAL A 145 27.12 -7.37 6.99
C VAL A 145 27.38 -6.20 7.95
N LEU A 146 26.90 -6.29 9.19
CA LEU A 146 27.14 -5.26 10.20
C LEU A 146 28.65 -5.08 10.47
N ASN A 147 29.39 -6.18 10.68
CA ASN A 147 30.85 -6.15 10.85
C ASN A 147 31.58 -5.52 9.66
N GLN A 148 31.09 -5.74 8.44
CA GLN A 148 31.76 -5.28 7.22
C GLN A 148 31.49 -3.80 6.90
N TYR A 149 30.26 -3.31 7.14
CA TYR A 149 29.82 -2.00 6.62
C TYR A 149 29.38 -1.01 7.70
N SER A 150 29.24 -1.40 8.96
CA SER A 150 28.71 -0.45 9.96
C SER A 150 29.71 0.62 10.35
N ASP A 151 31.02 0.37 10.16
CA ASP A 151 32.13 1.23 10.61
C ASP A 151 31.98 1.73 12.05
N GLN A 152 31.42 0.89 12.92
CA GLN A 152 31.05 1.25 14.29
C GLN A 152 30.15 2.48 14.35
N GLN A 153 29.17 2.61 13.47
CA GLN A 153 28.16 3.67 13.48
C GLN A 153 26.74 3.09 13.60
N PRO A 154 25.76 3.92 14.02
CA PRO A 154 24.37 3.48 14.15
C PRO A 154 23.82 2.86 12.86
N SER A 155 23.20 1.69 13.01
CA SER A 155 22.70 0.88 11.90
C SER A 155 21.21 0.58 12.02
N LEU A 156 20.47 0.67 10.92
CA LEU A 156 19.08 0.22 10.80
C LEU A 156 19.03 -1.12 10.09
N VAL A 157 18.27 -2.09 10.61
CA VAL A 157 18.02 -3.36 9.93
C VAL A 157 16.52 -3.55 9.67
N PHE A 158 16.10 -3.39 8.42
CA PHE A 158 14.72 -3.62 8.00
C PHE A 158 14.44 -5.11 7.83
N CYS A 159 13.49 -5.61 8.61
CA CYS A 159 13.02 -6.98 8.64
C CYS A 159 11.60 -7.10 8.05
N THR A 160 11.30 -8.26 7.47
CA THR A 160 10.03 -8.57 6.79
C THR A 160 8.85 -8.77 7.75
N SER A 161 9.11 -9.01 9.04
CA SER A 161 8.06 -9.22 10.04
C SER A 161 8.47 -8.78 11.45
N ARG A 162 7.45 -8.46 12.27
CA ARG A 162 7.62 -8.01 13.67
C ARG A 162 8.37 -9.04 14.51
N LYS A 163 8.04 -10.32 14.31
CA LYS A 163 8.70 -11.45 14.99
C LYS A 163 10.18 -11.51 14.62
N ASN A 164 10.50 -11.34 13.34
CA ASN A 164 11.89 -11.44 12.88
C ASN A 164 12.75 -10.24 13.33
N ALA A 165 12.17 -9.04 13.40
CA ALA A 165 12.85 -7.87 13.98
C ALA A 165 13.26 -8.13 15.44
N ARG A 166 12.35 -8.68 16.26
CA ARG A 166 12.64 -9.06 17.64
C ARG A 166 13.67 -10.18 17.74
N GLU A 167 13.50 -11.28 17.01
CA GLU A 167 14.43 -12.42 17.04
C GLU A 167 15.86 -12.01 16.61
N LEU A 168 15.96 -11.11 15.63
CA LEU A 168 17.26 -10.57 15.20
C LEU A 168 17.90 -9.73 16.31
N ALA A 169 17.13 -8.82 16.94
CA ALA A 169 17.63 -7.98 18.03
C ALA A 169 18.11 -8.82 19.23
N GLU A 170 17.31 -9.78 19.68
CA GLU A 170 17.67 -10.70 20.77
C GLU A 170 18.95 -11.49 20.44
N LYS A 171 19.10 -11.94 19.19
CA LYS A 171 20.28 -12.65 18.73
C LYS A 171 21.54 -11.78 18.71
N LEU A 172 21.44 -10.55 18.22
CA LEU A 172 22.57 -9.60 18.23
C LEU A 172 22.95 -9.19 19.67
N SER A 173 21.98 -9.10 20.57
CA SER A 173 22.19 -8.88 22.00
C SER A 173 22.92 -10.06 22.66
N ALA A 174 22.59 -11.29 22.28
CA ALA A 174 23.28 -12.49 22.75
C ALA A 174 24.75 -12.53 22.30
N SER A 175 25.07 -12.03 21.09
CA SER A 175 26.45 -11.91 20.61
C SER A 175 27.18 -10.67 21.14
N ARG A 176 26.57 -9.87 22.03
CA ARG A 176 27.13 -8.63 22.61
C ARG A 176 27.59 -7.60 21.57
N TYR A 177 27.02 -7.62 20.36
CA TYR A 177 27.50 -6.79 19.25
C TYR A 177 27.49 -5.29 19.58
N GLY A 178 26.41 -4.78 20.16
CA GLY A 178 26.28 -3.34 20.41
C GLY A 178 27.12 -2.78 21.55
N LEU A 179 27.71 -3.65 22.39
CA LEU A 179 28.69 -3.25 23.40
C LEU A 179 30.08 -3.00 22.82
N MET A 180 30.33 -3.33 21.55
CA MET A 180 31.61 -2.99 20.91
C MET A 180 31.77 -1.47 20.72
N TRP A 181 30.66 -0.72 20.70
CA TRP A 181 30.65 0.71 20.33
C TRP A 181 30.26 1.67 21.47
N THR A 182 29.47 1.24 22.45
CA THR A 182 28.80 2.17 23.40
C THR A 182 29.12 1.92 24.88
N GLN A 183 30.30 1.37 25.20
CA GLN A 183 30.63 0.97 26.58
C GLN A 183 30.55 2.12 27.60
N GLY A 184 30.85 3.36 27.18
CA GLY A 184 30.78 4.55 28.04
C GLY A 184 29.39 5.13 28.28
N ALA A 185 28.37 4.68 27.55
CA ALA A 185 27.04 5.31 27.53
C ALA A 185 25.96 4.53 28.29
N TYR A 186 26.35 3.49 29.05
CA TYR A 186 25.41 2.61 29.75
C TYR A 186 24.45 3.39 30.67
N ARG A 187 24.95 4.30 31.51
CA ARG A 187 24.12 5.04 32.48
C ARG A 187 23.01 5.84 31.80
N GLN A 188 23.38 6.67 30.81
CA GLN A 188 22.43 7.49 30.07
C GLN A 188 21.40 6.64 29.33
N ARG A 189 21.86 5.56 28.68
CA ARG A 189 20.99 4.63 27.97
C ARG A 189 20.01 3.93 28.91
N SER A 190 20.48 3.51 30.08
CA SER A 190 19.65 2.84 31.10
C SER A 190 18.63 3.77 31.72
N GLU A 191 19.01 5.02 31.97
CA GLU A 191 18.08 6.05 32.45
C GLU A 191 16.96 6.30 31.44
N MET A 192 17.27 6.48 30.16
CA MET A 192 16.25 6.66 29.13
C MET A 192 15.40 5.40 28.91
N ALA A 193 16.02 4.22 28.90
CA ALA A 193 15.32 2.95 28.68
C ALA A 193 14.39 2.57 29.85
N SER A 194 14.62 3.12 31.05
CA SER A 194 13.75 2.92 32.21
C SER A 194 12.30 3.38 31.97
N GLY A 195 12.10 4.34 31.06
CA GLY A 195 10.78 4.80 30.64
C GLY A 195 10.02 3.80 29.74
N ILE A 196 10.68 2.73 29.25
CA ILE A 196 10.02 1.67 28.48
C ILE A 196 9.26 0.77 29.46
N LEU A 197 7.93 0.90 29.45
CA LEU A 197 7.03 0.14 30.32
C LEU A 197 6.50 -1.11 29.59
N ASP A 198 6.19 -2.17 30.34
CA ASP A 198 5.50 -3.38 29.86
C ASP A 198 6.17 -4.11 28.67
N ASN A 199 7.49 -3.93 28.49
CA ASN A 199 8.27 -4.67 27.50
C ASN A 199 9.70 -4.92 27.98
N GLU A 200 9.82 -5.76 29.02
CA GLU A 200 11.10 -6.13 29.62
C GLU A 200 12.16 -6.62 28.63
N PRO A 201 11.83 -7.47 27.65
CA PRO A 201 12.83 -7.94 26.68
C PRO A 201 13.43 -6.81 25.85
N LEU A 202 12.63 -5.80 25.47
CA LEU A 202 13.09 -4.64 24.71
C LEU A 202 14.01 -3.77 25.57
N ARG A 203 13.56 -3.45 26.79
CA ARG A 203 14.33 -2.67 27.75
C ARG A 203 15.69 -3.30 28.02
N CYS A 204 15.70 -4.59 28.35
CA CYS A 204 16.93 -5.34 28.63
C CYS A 204 17.91 -5.36 27.43
N CYS A 205 17.40 -5.56 26.20
CA CYS A 205 18.26 -5.52 25.00
C CYS A 205 18.90 -4.13 24.80
N ILE A 206 18.13 -3.06 25.02
CA ILE A 206 18.62 -1.70 24.89
C ILE A 206 19.67 -1.45 25.96
N GLU A 207 19.30 -1.56 27.25
CA GLU A 207 20.15 -1.26 28.39
C GLU A 207 21.49 -1.98 28.34
N GLN A 208 21.43 -3.30 28.16
CA GLN A 208 22.60 -4.16 28.30
C GLN A 208 23.43 -4.27 27.04
N ASN A 209 22.86 -4.03 25.85
CA ASN A 209 23.53 -4.37 24.59
C ASN A 209 23.44 -3.30 23.50
N ALA A 210 22.83 -2.13 23.76
CA ALA A 210 22.67 -1.06 22.76
C ALA A 210 21.86 -1.46 21.52
N ILE A 211 21.00 -2.47 21.64
CA ILE A 211 20.25 -3.04 20.52
C ILE A 211 18.76 -2.97 20.84
N GLY A 212 17.96 -2.50 19.88
CA GLY A 212 16.50 -2.42 20.04
C GLY A 212 15.75 -2.92 18.81
N TRP A 213 14.42 -2.93 18.90
CA TRP A 213 13.56 -3.09 17.74
C TRP A 213 12.41 -2.09 17.71
N HIS A 214 11.98 -1.72 16.49
CA HIS A 214 10.88 -0.78 16.24
C HIS A 214 9.84 -1.44 15.33
N THR A 215 8.65 -1.69 15.87
CA THR A 215 7.55 -2.31 15.13
C THR A 215 6.21 -1.76 15.60
N ALA A 216 5.20 -1.78 14.73
CA ALA A 216 3.83 -1.39 15.08
C ALA A 216 3.14 -2.26 16.14
N ALA A 217 3.82 -3.24 16.75
CA ALA A 217 3.32 -3.98 17.92
C ALA A 217 3.75 -3.36 19.26
N ILE A 218 4.70 -2.43 19.24
CA ILE A 218 5.13 -1.71 20.45
C ILE A 218 4.21 -0.50 20.65
N ASP A 219 3.91 -0.19 21.90
CA ASP A 219 3.15 1.01 22.27
C ASP A 219 3.81 2.30 21.75
N SER A 220 2.99 3.27 21.35
CA SER A 220 3.46 4.52 20.78
C SER A 220 4.41 5.32 21.69
N ASN A 221 4.21 5.29 23.01
CA ASN A 221 5.10 5.95 23.96
C ASN A 221 6.47 5.26 24.01
N ASN A 222 6.47 3.92 24.07
CA ASN A 222 7.71 3.13 24.02
C ASN A 222 8.46 3.34 22.69
N LEU A 223 7.75 3.45 21.56
CA LEU A 223 8.38 3.75 20.27
C LEU A 223 9.08 5.11 20.28
N ARG A 224 8.45 6.16 20.85
CA ARG A 224 9.07 7.49 20.98
C ARG A 224 10.38 7.42 21.76
N ILE A 225 10.40 6.69 22.87
CA ILE A 225 11.60 6.50 23.69
C ILE A 225 12.70 5.79 22.88
N VAL A 226 12.37 4.72 22.17
CA VAL A 226 13.33 4.01 21.30
C VAL A 226 13.90 4.92 20.22
N GLU A 227 13.06 5.75 19.60
CA GLU A 227 13.47 6.74 18.57
C GLU A 227 14.40 7.82 19.16
N GLU A 228 14.13 8.30 20.37
CA GLU A 228 14.99 9.26 21.08
C GLU A 228 16.34 8.67 21.43
N ILE A 229 16.39 7.44 21.97
CA ILE A 229 17.65 6.74 22.29
C ILE A 229 18.46 6.50 21.00
N PHE A 230 17.81 6.13 19.89
CA PHE A 230 18.50 5.98 18.59
C PHE A 230 19.06 7.32 18.09
N ARG A 231 18.27 8.39 18.14
CA ARG A 231 18.67 9.74 17.69
C ARG A 231 19.83 10.30 18.53
N ALA A 232 19.86 9.97 19.83
CA ALA A 232 20.96 10.31 20.72
C ALA A 232 22.26 9.51 20.44
N GLY A 233 22.26 8.58 19.48
CA GLY A 233 23.41 7.72 19.20
C GLY A 233 23.68 6.69 20.31
N LEU A 234 22.67 6.38 21.13
CA LEU A 234 22.79 5.42 22.23
C LEU A 234 22.37 4.00 21.81
N LEU A 235 21.99 3.78 20.55
CA LEU A 235 21.80 2.45 19.98
C LEU A 235 22.79 2.22 18.85
N SER A 236 23.43 1.05 18.85
CA SER A 236 24.27 0.62 17.73
C SER A 236 23.43 0.05 16.60
N VAL A 237 22.37 -0.70 16.93
CA VAL A 237 21.51 -1.37 15.95
C VAL A 237 20.05 -1.25 16.35
N LEU A 238 19.21 -0.85 15.40
CA LEU A 238 17.76 -0.86 15.54
C LEU A 238 17.13 -1.74 14.45
N ALA A 239 16.58 -2.88 14.85
CA ALA A 239 15.86 -3.78 13.96
C ALA A 239 14.41 -3.31 13.78
N CYS A 240 13.96 -3.03 12.56
CA CYS A 240 12.66 -2.41 12.33
C CYS A 240 11.86 -3.10 11.23
N THR A 241 10.56 -2.81 11.14
CA THR A 241 9.72 -3.21 10.00
C THR A 241 9.55 -2.07 9.00
N THR A 242 9.02 -2.36 7.80
CA THR A 242 8.76 -1.38 6.73
C THR A 242 7.99 -0.14 7.19
N THR A 243 7.20 -0.23 8.26
CA THR A 243 6.47 0.89 8.87
C THR A 243 7.37 2.05 9.30
N LEU A 244 8.64 1.79 9.66
CA LEU A 244 9.57 2.86 10.02
C LEU A 244 10.04 3.67 8.81
N ALA A 245 10.04 3.06 7.61
CA ALA A 245 10.42 3.77 6.39
C ALA A 245 9.45 4.92 6.04
N GLN A 246 8.21 4.84 6.54
CA GLN A 246 7.13 5.80 6.29
C GLN A 246 6.77 6.55 7.58
N GLY A 247 7.15 7.82 7.69
CA GLY A 247 6.61 8.72 8.71
C GLY A 247 7.49 9.02 9.93
N VAL A 248 8.72 8.51 10.02
CA VAL A 248 9.68 8.91 11.07
C VAL A 248 11.05 9.24 10.45
N ASN A 249 11.62 10.38 10.80
CA ASN A 249 12.96 10.77 10.35
C ASN A 249 14.04 10.21 11.28
N LEU A 250 14.46 8.96 11.02
CA LEU A 250 15.60 8.32 11.68
C LEU A 250 16.65 7.94 10.63
N PRO A 251 17.62 8.83 10.32
CA PRO A 251 18.74 8.47 9.47
C PRO A 251 19.78 7.64 10.24
N ALA A 252 20.47 6.76 9.54
CA ALA A 252 21.51 5.89 10.08
C ALA A 252 22.69 5.82 9.12
N HIS A 253 23.90 5.56 9.61
CA HIS A 253 25.05 5.42 8.73
C HIS A 253 24.87 4.21 7.78
N LEU A 254 24.49 3.07 8.35
CA LEU A 254 24.22 1.84 7.62
C LEU A 254 22.73 1.50 7.67
N VAL A 255 22.15 1.17 6.50
CA VAL A 255 20.86 0.52 6.38
C VAL A 255 21.04 -0.88 5.81
N VAL A 256 20.49 -1.90 6.47
CA VAL A 256 20.45 -3.28 5.99
C VAL A 256 19.00 -3.64 5.68
N ILE A 257 18.69 -3.96 4.42
CA ILE A 257 17.39 -4.49 4.03
C ILE A 257 17.49 -6.01 4.01
N LYS A 258 16.91 -6.64 5.02
CA LYS A 258 16.96 -8.08 5.22
C LYS A 258 15.80 -8.74 4.48
N ASN A 259 16.12 -9.41 3.37
CA ASN A 259 15.19 -10.00 2.41
C ASN A 259 14.42 -8.94 1.59
N THR A 260 14.11 -9.30 0.35
CA THR A 260 13.37 -8.47 -0.62
C THR A 260 11.95 -8.99 -0.86
N LYS A 261 11.55 -10.06 -0.15
CA LYS A 261 10.19 -10.61 -0.16
C LYS A 261 9.57 -10.57 1.22
N ALA A 262 8.29 -10.21 1.29
CA ALA A 262 7.53 -10.16 2.53
C ALA A 262 6.25 -11.01 2.43
N TYR A 263 5.82 -11.57 3.57
CA TYR A 263 4.62 -12.39 3.62
C TYR A 263 3.37 -11.51 3.61
N ARG A 264 2.52 -11.68 2.58
CA ARG A 264 1.26 -10.97 2.39
C ARG A 264 0.04 -11.81 2.75
N GLY A 265 0.22 -12.91 3.49
CA GLY A 265 -0.88 -13.67 4.07
C GLY A 265 -1.19 -15.01 3.41
N SER A 266 -2.17 -15.70 3.99
CA SER A 266 -2.52 -17.09 3.67
C SER A 266 -2.93 -17.31 2.21
N GLY A 267 -3.52 -16.29 1.56
CA GLY A 267 -3.98 -16.38 0.16
C GLY A 267 -2.97 -15.88 -0.89
N ARG A 268 -2.05 -14.98 -0.52
CA ARG A 268 -1.10 -14.33 -1.44
C ARG A 268 0.33 -14.86 -1.31
N GLY A 269 0.67 -15.45 -0.17
CA GLY A 269 2.00 -16.01 0.05
C GLY A 269 3.07 -14.93 0.23
N MET A 270 4.27 -15.22 -0.29
CA MET A 270 5.41 -14.30 -0.27
C MET A 270 5.45 -13.49 -1.56
N GLU A 271 5.45 -12.18 -1.44
CA GLU A 271 5.52 -11.26 -2.57
C GLU A 271 6.76 -10.38 -2.46
N ASN A 272 7.24 -9.87 -3.60
CA ASN A 272 8.32 -8.89 -3.61
C ASN A 272 7.88 -7.62 -2.88
N ILE A 273 8.79 -7.05 -2.09
CA ILE A 273 8.61 -5.72 -1.52
C ILE A 273 8.63 -4.72 -2.70
N PRO A 274 7.67 -3.78 -2.79
CA PRO A 274 7.69 -2.76 -3.83
C PRO A 274 9.00 -1.99 -3.83
N ILE A 275 9.51 -1.65 -5.01
CA ILE A 275 10.76 -0.90 -5.10
C ILE A 275 10.68 0.45 -4.41
N THR A 276 9.55 1.15 -4.51
CA THR A 276 9.31 2.42 -3.81
C THR A 276 9.61 2.30 -2.32
N THR A 277 9.22 1.18 -1.70
CA THR A 277 9.51 0.88 -0.29
C THR A 277 11.00 0.59 -0.04
N ILE A 278 11.67 -0.12 -0.95
CA ILE A 278 13.11 -0.36 -0.86
C ILE A 278 13.89 0.96 -0.98
N LEU A 279 13.53 1.83 -1.92
CA LEU A 279 14.13 3.17 -2.08
C LEU A 279 13.90 4.05 -0.84
N GLN A 280 12.70 4.00 -0.24
CA GLN A 280 12.42 4.69 1.02
C GLN A 280 13.30 4.19 2.17
N MET A 281 13.57 2.88 2.23
CA MET A 281 14.47 2.28 3.22
C MET A 281 15.93 2.71 2.98
N THR A 282 16.44 2.60 1.76
CA THR A 282 17.82 3.01 1.44
C THR A 282 18.01 4.52 1.56
N GLY A 283 16.95 5.32 1.40
CA GLY A 283 16.91 6.75 1.69
C GLY A 283 17.24 7.11 3.13
N ARG A 284 17.14 6.17 4.08
CA ARG A 284 17.53 6.37 5.49
C ARG A 284 19.03 6.22 5.74
N ALA A 285 19.79 5.75 4.76
CA ALA A 285 21.24 5.62 4.87
C ALA A 285 21.93 6.97 4.62
N GLY A 286 22.89 7.28 5.49
CA GLY A 286 23.63 8.53 5.55
C GLY A 286 22.92 9.57 6.43
N ARG A 287 23.61 10.08 7.45
CA ARG A 287 23.16 11.20 8.30
C ARG A 287 23.77 12.51 7.78
N PRO A 288 22.99 13.41 7.15
CA PRO A 288 23.50 14.69 6.67
C PRO A 288 24.18 15.47 7.79
N GLY A 289 25.41 15.92 7.56
CA GLY A 289 26.22 16.68 8.54
C GLY A 289 26.94 15.84 9.59
N PHE A 290 26.70 14.51 9.67
CA PHE A 290 27.41 13.61 10.58
C PHE A 290 28.26 12.58 9.83
N ASP A 291 27.72 12.00 8.76
CA ASP A 291 28.39 10.96 7.97
C ASP A 291 28.97 11.53 6.67
N THR A 292 30.15 11.03 6.28
CA THR A 292 30.77 11.33 4.96
C THR A 292 30.08 10.61 3.83
N ASN A 293 29.57 9.40 4.07
CA ASN A 293 28.78 8.59 3.17
C ASN A 293 27.79 7.73 3.98
N GLY A 294 26.68 7.38 3.35
CA GLY A 294 25.74 6.37 3.82
C GLY A 294 25.92 5.07 3.06
N ILE A 295 25.68 3.94 3.70
CA ILE A 295 25.75 2.62 3.07
C ILE A 295 24.39 1.93 3.21
N ALA A 296 23.87 1.39 2.11
CA ALA A 296 22.68 0.55 2.11
C ALA A 296 23.00 -0.84 1.57
N VAL A 297 22.83 -1.88 2.39
CA VAL A 297 23.05 -3.27 1.98
C VAL A 297 21.72 -3.99 1.81
N ILE A 298 21.46 -4.49 0.61
CA ILE A 298 20.25 -5.25 0.28
C ILE A 298 20.60 -6.73 0.23
N MET A 299 20.01 -7.50 1.14
CA MET A 299 20.17 -8.94 1.20
C MET A 299 19.03 -9.59 0.43
N THR A 300 19.33 -10.23 -0.69
CA THR A 300 18.34 -10.88 -1.57
C THR A 300 18.78 -12.29 -1.95
N ARG A 301 17.95 -13.04 -2.67
CA ARG A 301 18.36 -14.33 -3.24
C ARG A 301 19.38 -14.13 -4.35
N LYS A 302 20.30 -15.08 -4.52
CA LYS A 302 21.35 -15.00 -5.55
C LYS A 302 20.81 -14.75 -6.97
N GLY A 303 19.65 -15.34 -7.31
CA GLY A 303 19.01 -15.13 -8.61
C GLY A 303 18.47 -13.72 -8.85
N ASP A 304 18.09 -13.00 -7.79
CA ASP A 304 17.50 -11.66 -7.88
C ASP A 304 18.54 -10.52 -7.76
N GLU A 305 19.81 -10.85 -7.48
CA GLU A 305 20.89 -9.87 -7.23
C GLU A 305 21.06 -8.89 -8.40
N ARG A 306 21.19 -9.40 -9.63
CA ARG A 306 21.36 -8.56 -10.83
C ARG A 306 20.15 -7.66 -11.10
N ARG A 307 18.94 -8.18 -10.85
CA ARG A 307 17.70 -7.41 -11.03
C ARG A 307 17.69 -6.19 -10.12
N PHE A 308 17.94 -6.38 -8.81
CA PHE A 308 17.98 -5.27 -7.87
C PHE A 308 19.13 -4.29 -8.14
N GLN A 309 20.27 -4.76 -8.66
CA GLN A 309 21.36 -3.87 -9.08
C GLN A 309 20.93 -2.93 -10.22
N ASN A 310 20.33 -3.48 -11.29
CA ASN A 310 19.87 -2.67 -12.43
C ASN A 310 18.81 -1.65 -12.02
N LEU A 311 17.85 -2.09 -11.23
CA LEU A 311 16.73 -1.26 -10.82
C LEU A 311 17.17 -0.11 -9.89
N LEU A 312 18.18 -0.31 -9.02
CA LEU A 312 18.72 0.75 -8.15
C LEU A 312 19.67 1.69 -8.87
N ALA A 313 20.26 1.24 -9.98
CA ALA A 313 21.02 2.09 -10.89
C ALA A 313 20.10 2.98 -11.76
N GLY A 314 18.77 2.93 -11.58
CA GLY A 314 17.82 3.72 -12.36
C GLY A 314 17.77 3.31 -13.83
N LEU A 315 18.12 2.05 -14.14
CA LEU A 315 18.15 1.54 -15.51
C LEU A 315 16.81 0.94 -15.96
N GLU A 316 15.87 0.71 -15.04
CA GLU A 316 14.53 0.23 -15.38
C GLU A 316 13.57 1.41 -15.62
N PRO A 317 12.82 1.42 -16.74
CA PRO A 317 11.85 2.47 -17.03
C PRO A 317 10.65 2.41 -16.08
N ILE A 318 10.06 3.57 -15.81
CA ILE A 318 8.77 3.67 -15.13
C ILE A 318 7.70 3.18 -16.11
N GLU A 319 7.01 2.11 -15.74
CA GLU A 319 5.90 1.51 -16.48
C GLU A 319 4.56 1.88 -15.86
N SER A 320 3.55 2.11 -16.69
CA SER A 320 2.17 2.34 -16.26
C SER A 320 1.50 1.04 -15.79
N GLN A 321 0.62 1.15 -14.80
CA GLN A 321 -0.28 0.07 -14.36
C GLN A 321 -1.75 0.27 -14.80
N LEU A 322 -2.03 1.28 -15.64
CA LEU A 322 -3.38 1.72 -16.02
C LEU A 322 -4.25 0.59 -16.59
N GLU A 323 -3.68 -0.28 -17.42
CA GLU A 323 -4.42 -1.37 -18.08
C GLU A 323 -5.09 -2.34 -17.08
N LYS A 324 -4.56 -2.49 -15.87
CA LYS A 324 -5.10 -3.42 -14.85
C LYS A 324 -6.41 -2.95 -14.25
N ASP A 325 -6.56 -1.64 -14.06
CA ASP A 325 -7.75 -1.02 -13.44
C ASP A 325 -8.58 -0.23 -14.48
N MET A 326 -8.33 -0.45 -15.78
CA MET A 326 -8.89 0.35 -16.87
C MET A 326 -10.42 0.38 -16.88
N GLN A 327 -11.08 -0.73 -16.58
CA GLN A 327 -12.56 -0.79 -16.56
C GLN A 327 -13.14 0.15 -15.51
N GLU A 328 -12.61 0.12 -14.29
CA GLU A 328 -13.06 0.97 -13.19
C GLU A 328 -12.81 2.44 -13.51
N ILE A 329 -11.62 2.75 -14.03
CA ILE A 329 -11.28 4.13 -14.40
C ILE A 329 -12.22 4.66 -15.49
N LEU A 330 -12.48 3.88 -16.54
CA LEU A 330 -13.39 4.28 -17.62
C LEU A 330 -14.84 4.45 -17.13
N VAL A 331 -15.33 3.57 -16.23
CA VAL A 331 -16.65 3.75 -15.59
C VAL A 331 -16.72 5.11 -14.89
N ASN A 332 -15.67 5.46 -14.14
CA ASN A 332 -15.62 6.73 -13.43
C ASN A 332 -15.67 7.92 -14.40
N GLU A 333 -14.90 7.88 -15.49
CA GLU A 333 -14.90 8.97 -16.48
C GLU A 333 -16.21 9.09 -17.26
N ILE A 334 -16.93 8.00 -17.49
CA ILE A 334 -18.30 8.02 -18.05
C ILE A 334 -19.26 8.69 -17.06
N VAL A 335 -19.20 8.33 -15.76
CA VAL A 335 -20.06 8.92 -14.72
C VAL A 335 -19.79 10.40 -14.53
N VAL A 336 -18.51 10.80 -14.54
CA VAL A 336 -18.09 12.20 -14.45
C VAL A 336 -18.51 12.99 -15.69
N GLY A 337 -18.69 12.32 -16.84
CA GLY A 337 -19.10 12.91 -18.10
C GLY A 337 -17.94 13.35 -19.00
N SER A 338 -16.70 13.00 -18.66
CA SER A 338 -15.51 13.21 -19.50
C SER A 338 -15.57 12.35 -20.76
N ILE A 339 -16.18 11.16 -20.68
CA ILE A 339 -16.37 10.23 -21.80
C ILE A 339 -17.85 10.11 -22.11
N GLN A 340 -18.28 10.63 -23.27
CA GLN A 340 -19.65 10.49 -23.76
C GLN A 340 -19.72 9.65 -25.04
N THR A 341 -18.59 9.42 -25.71
CA THR A 341 -18.50 8.67 -26.96
C THR A 341 -17.21 7.84 -27.03
N ASN A 342 -17.13 6.88 -27.94
CA ASN A 342 -15.88 6.13 -28.18
C ASN A 342 -14.70 7.03 -28.59
N PRO A 343 -14.88 8.05 -29.46
CA PRO A 343 -13.86 9.07 -29.70
C PRO A 343 -13.36 9.79 -28.44
N ASP A 344 -14.26 10.15 -27.51
CA ASP A 344 -13.85 10.76 -26.23
C ASP A 344 -13.01 9.80 -25.39
N ALA A 345 -13.37 8.50 -25.37
CA ALA A 345 -12.60 7.48 -24.65
C ALA A 345 -11.19 7.33 -25.23
N ILE A 346 -11.05 7.41 -26.56
CA ILE A 346 -9.77 7.41 -27.27
C ILE A 346 -8.97 8.67 -26.91
N SER A 347 -9.58 9.85 -26.97
CA SER A 347 -8.93 11.11 -26.60
C SER A 347 -8.49 11.11 -25.14
N TRP A 348 -9.28 10.50 -24.24
CA TRP A 348 -8.94 10.37 -22.83
C TRP A 348 -7.71 9.49 -22.64
N VAL A 349 -7.66 8.29 -23.25
CA VAL A 349 -6.47 7.43 -23.11
C VAL A 349 -5.23 8.06 -23.73
N GLU A 350 -5.37 8.85 -24.81
CA GLU A 350 -4.27 9.60 -25.42
C GLU A 350 -3.63 10.60 -24.45
N SER A 351 -4.39 11.10 -23.48
CA SER A 351 -3.88 11.99 -22.42
C SER A 351 -3.13 11.29 -21.29
N THR A 352 -3.10 9.95 -21.27
CA THR A 352 -2.51 9.16 -20.17
C THR A 352 -1.03 8.87 -20.36
N PHE A 353 -0.31 8.66 -19.26
CA PHE A 353 1.11 8.27 -19.29
C PHE A 353 1.31 6.98 -20.09
N ARG A 354 0.41 6.00 -19.94
CA ARG A 354 0.45 4.72 -20.65
C ARG A 354 0.54 4.90 -22.17
N PHE A 355 -0.20 5.85 -22.71
CA PHE A 355 -0.21 6.15 -24.13
C PHE A 355 1.05 6.90 -24.56
N GLN A 356 1.49 7.89 -23.78
CA GLN A 356 2.70 8.67 -24.05
C GLN A 356 3.99 7.84 -24.00
N ALA A 357 4.02 6.81 -23.15
CA ALA A 357 5.12 5.86 -23.04
C ALA A 357 5.11 4.75 -24.13
N ALA A 358 4.08 4.70 -24.99
CA ALA A 358 4.02 3.70 -26.06
C ALA A 358 5.08 4.01 -27.14
N LYS A 359 5.93 3.03 -27.45
CA LYS A 359 7.09 3.25 -28.33
C LYS A 359 6.75 3.09 -29.81
N THR A 360 5.71 2.33 -30.12
CA THR A 360 5.36 1.98 -31.50
C THR A 360 3.93 2.40 -31.84
N HIS A 361 3.71 2.69 -33.13
CA HIS A 361 2.35 2.94 -33.64
C HIS A 361 1.41 1.75 -33.38
N SER A 362 1.93 0.52 -33.51
CA SER A 362 1.16 -0.70 -33.23
C SER A 362 0.65 -0.76 -31.78
N GLU A 363 1.49 -0.37 -30.80
CA GLU A 363 1.06 -0.29 -29.40
C GLU A 363 -0.01 0.77 -29.17
N THR A 364 0.12 1.95 -29.75
CA THR A 364 -0.91 3.00 -29.62
C THR A 364 -2.24 2.55 -30.20
N GLN A 365 -2.25 1.89 -31.37
CA GLN A 365 -3.48 1.35 -31.96
C GLN A 365 -4.08 0.23 -31.11
N ARG A 366 -3.23 -0.64 -30.55
CA ARG A 366 -3.65 -1.67 -29.60
C ARG A 366 -4.35 -1.06 -28.38
N LEU A 367 -3.79 0.02 -27.80
CA LEU A 367 -4.41 0.69 -26.65
C LEU A 367 -5.79 1.26 -27.00
N LYS A 368 -5.94 1.91 -28.17
CA LYS A 368 -7.24 2.41 -28.64
C LYS A 368 -8.27 1.29 -28.75
N MET A 369 -7.89 0.14 -29.31
CA MET A 369 -8.76 -1.04 -29.40
C MET A 369 -9.12 -1.61 -28.01
N ILE A 370 -8.15 -1.67 -27.08
CA ILE A 370 -8.39 -2.13 -25.71
C ILE A 370 -9.41 -1.23 -25.00
N VAL A 371 -9.32 0.09 -25.16
CA VAL A 371 -10.27 1.03 -24.55
C VAL A 371 -11.68 0.79 -25.07
N VAL A 372 -11.87 0.72 -26.40
CA VAL A 372 -13.20 0.46 -26.99
C VAL A 372 -13.75 -0.90 -26.52
N ARG A 373 -12.91 -1.93 -26.40
CA ARG A 373 -13.31 -3.23 -25.87
C ARG A 373 -13.74 -3.15 -24.40
N ASN A 374 -13.05 -2.35 -23.59
CA ASN A 374 -13.44 -2.15 -22.19
C ASN A 374 -14.74 -1.36 -22.08
N ILE A 375 -14.99 -0.37 -22.93
CA ILE A 375 -16.29 0.32 -23.00
C ILE A 375 -17.42 -0.67 -23.29
N GLN A 376 -17.22 -1.61 -24.23
CA GLN A 376 -18.19 -2.67 -24.48
C GLN A 376 -18.39 -3.55 -23.24
N ALA A 377 -17.31 -4.00 -22.59
CA ALA A 377 -17.41 -4.82 -21.38
C ALA A 377 -18.15 -4.10 -20.24
N ILE A 378 -17.98 -2.78 -20.11
CA ILE A 378 -18.69 -1.93 -19.14
C ILE A 378 -20.20 -1.88 -19.45
N GLN A 379 -20.57 -1.85 -20.72
CA GLN A 379 -21.97 -1.92 -21.15
C GLN A 379 -22.57 -3.30 -20.88
N ASP A 380 -21.83 -4.38 -21.17
CA ASP A 380 -22.23 -5.76 -20.89
C ASP A 380 -22.40 -6.00 -19.37
N ALA A 381 -21.55 -5.36 -18.56
CA ALA A 381 -21.63 -5.32 -17.10
C ALA A 381 -22.74 -4.40 -16.54
N LYS A 382 -23.58 -3.81 -17.41
CA LYS A 382 -24.69 -2.92 -17.07
C LYS A 382 -24.28 -1.67 -16.26
N CYS A 383 -23.02 -1.24 -16.34
CA CYS A 383 -22.52 -0.03 -15.67
C CYS A 383 -22.66 1.23 -16.53
N ALA A 384 -22.75 1.08 -17.85
CA ALA A 384 -23.08 2.14 -18.78
C ALA A 384 -24.07 1.63 -19.83
N LYS A 385 -24.77 2.55 -20.50
CA LYS A 385 -25.67 2.25 -21.60
C LYS A 385 -25.59 3.33 -22.67
N ILE A 386 -26.05 3.01 -23.86
CA ILE A 386 -26.27 4.03 -24.89
C ILE A 386 -27.55 4.78 -24.56
N SER A 387 -27.53 6.11 -24.71
CA SER A 387 -28.67 6.98 -24.49
C SER A 387 -29.83 6.66 -25.45
N PRO A 388 -31.09 6.99 -25.10
CA PRO A 388 -32.25 6.65 -25.94
C PRO A 388 -32.20 7.23 -27.36
N ASP A 389 -31.49 8.35 -27.55
CA ASP A 389 -31.25 8.99 -28.84
C ASP A 389 -30.05 8.40 -29.61
N HIS A 390 -29.41 7.37 -29.06
CA HIS A 390 -28.26 6.67 -29.64
C HIS A 390 -27.01 7.53 -29.89
N THR A 391 -26.92 8.71 -29.24
CA THR A 391 -25.81 9.66 -29.47
C THR A 391 -24.69 9.54 -28.45
N LYS A 392 -24.99 9.11 -27.21
CA LYS A 392 -24.05 9.16 -26.10
C LYS A 392 -24.02 7.87 -25.29
N ILE A 393 -22.88 7.60 -24.69
CA ILE A 393 -22.69 6.66 -23.61
C ILE A 393 -23.01 7.39 -22.32
N VAL A 394 -23.97 6.87 -21.55
CA VAL A 394 -24.42 7.44 -20.28
C VAL A 394 -24.29 6.39 -19.17
N PRO A 395 -23.97 6.79 -17.93
CA PRO A 395 -23.90 5.85 -16.82
C PRO A 395 -25.29 5.26 -16.51
N THR A 396 -25.30 4.05 -15.93
CA THR A 396 -26.48 3.50 -15.26
C THR A 396 -26.42 3.80 -13.76
N GLU A 397 -27.50 3.51 -13.03
CA GLU A 397 -27.52 3.60 -11.56
C GLU A 397 -26.40 2.77 -10.92
N LEU A 398 -26.11 1.58 -11.47
CA LEU A 398 -24.99 0.75 -11.02
C LEU A 398 -23.64 1.45 -11.22
N GLY A 399 -23.41 2.04 -12.39
CA GLY A 399 -22.19 2.81 -12.67
C GLY A 399 -22.05 4.00 -11.72
N GLU A 400 -23.13 4.72 -11.46
CA GLU A 400 -23.15 5.81 -10.48
C GLU A 400 -22.81 5.33 -9.07
N ILE A 401 -23.36 4.18 -8.62
CA ILE A 401 -23.07 3.59 -7.31
C ILE A 401 -21.58 3.22 -7.21
N VAL A 402 -21.04 2.53 -8.23
CA VAL A 402 -19.62 2.14 -8.30
C VAL A 402 -18.73 3.37 -8.14
N CYS A 403 -19.01 4.43 -8.90
CA CYS A 403 -18.22 5.65 -8.88
C CYS A 403 -18.39 6.45 -7.57
N ARG A 404 -19.62 6.63 -7.09
CA ARG A 404 -19.95 7.43 -5.89
C ARG A 404 -19.38 6.82 -4.62
N HIS A 405 -19.35 5.50 -4.52
CA HIS A 405 -18.89 4.79 -3.33
C HIS A 405 -17.47 4.23 -3.44
N TYR A 406 -16.77 4.52 -4.55
CA TYR A 406 -15.41 4.02 -4.81
C TYR A 406 -15.31 2.49 -4.67
N LEU A 407 -16.34 1.79 -5.18
CA LEU A 407 -16.42 0.33 -5.11
C LEU A 407 -15.68 -0.30 -6.27
N ARG A 408 -15.07 -1.46 -6.01
CA ARG A 408 -14.53 -2.32 -7.07
C ARG A 408 -15.66 -2.83 -7.96
N LEU A 409 -15.43 -2.89 -9.27
CA LEU A 409 -16.45 -3.29 -10.25
C LEU A 409 -16.97 -4.71 -9.95
N ASN A 410 -16.09 -5.66 -9.68
CA ASN A 410 -16.49 -7.03 -9.36
C ASN A 410 -17.26 -7.13 -8.04
N THR A 411 -16.97 -6.25 -7.07
CA THR A 411 -17.74 -6.17 -5.82
C THR A 411 -19.17 -5.77 -6.13
N ALA A 412 -19.36 -4.70 -6.90
CA ALA A 412 -20.70 -4.24 -7.29
C ALA A 412 -21.46 -5.28 -8.11
N LEU A 413 -20.78 -5.95 -9.06
CA LEU A 413 -21.37 -7.05 -9.82
C LEU A 413 -21.75 -8.23 -8.92
N SER A 414 -20.95 -8.57 -7.91
CA SER A 414 -21.26 -9.66 -6.98
C SER A 414 -22.54 -9.44 -6.15
N PHE A 415 -23.04 -8.20 -6.10
CA PHE A 415 -24.29 -7.86 -5.42
C PHE A 415 -25.52 -8.05 -6.32
N LEU A 416 -25.33 -8.25 -7.63
CA LEU A 416 -26.43 -8.40 -8.57
C LEU A 416 -26.83 -9.87 -8.73
N PRO A 417 -28.14 -10.19 -8.79
CA PRO A 417 -28.62 -11.55 -8.99
C PRO A 417 -28.09 -12.20 -10.28
N ASP A 418 -27.92 -11.42 -11.35
CA ASP A 418 -27.47 -11.90 -12.65
C ASP A 418 -26.00 -12.32 -12.69
N PHE A 419 -25.20 -11.80 -11.75
CA PHE A 419 -23.75 -12.05 -11.63
C PHE A 419 -23.39 -12.77 -10.33
N ALA A 420 -24.43 -13.23 -9.63
CA ALA A 420 -24.38 -14.15 -8.51
C ALA A 420 -23.52 -15.38 -8.86
N LEU A 421 -22.57 -15.72 -7.98
CA LEU A 421 -21.87 -17.00 -8.09
C LEU A 421 -22.88 -18.16 -7.96
N PRO A 422 -22.62 -19.32 -8.62
CA PRO A 422 -23.46 -20.52 -8.52
C PRO A 422 -23.75 -20.90 -7.07
N GLU A 423 -24.85 -21.64 -6.83
CA GLU A 423 -25.33 -22.15 -5.52
C GLU A 423 -24.25 -22.80 -4.63
N GLU A 424 -23.13 -23.23 -5.22
CA GLU A 424 -21.96 -23.78 -4.52
C GLU A 424 -21.17 -22.76 -3.69
N ALA A 425 -21.43 -21.45 -3.85
CA ALA A 425 -20.82 -20.41 -3.03
C ALA A 425 -21.16 -20.61 -1.54
N THR A 426 -20.16 -20.49 -0.67
CA THR A 426 -20.18 -20.67 0.81
C THR A 426 -21.41 -20.10 1.57
N TYR A 427 -22.11 -19.14 0.99
CA TYR A 427 -23.31 -18.47 1.47
C TYR A 427 -24.21 -18.31 0.25
N PRO A 428 -25.32 -19.05 0.12
CA PRO A 428 -26.23 -18.86 -1.00
C PRO A 428 -26.77 -17.42 -0.95
N LEU A 429 -26.95 -16.80 -2.12
CA LEU A 429 -27.48 -15.44 -2.19
C LEU A 429 -28.93 -15.36 -1.69
N TYR A 430 -29.57 -16.50 -1.50
CA TYR A 430 -30.85 -16.65 -0.83
C TYR A 430 -30.76 -17.89 0.06
N PRO A 431 -30.73 -17.76 1.40
CA PRO A 431 -30.88 -18.92 2.25
C PRO A 431 -32.36 -19.30 2.34
N ASP A 432 -32.65 -20.60 2.32
CA ASP A 432 -33.96 -21.19 2.68
C ASP A 432 -34.45 -20.78 4.10
N ASP A 433 -33.64 -20.04 4.87
CA ASP A 433 -33.89 -19.62 6.26
C ASP A 433 -34.41 -18.16 6.41
N GLY A 434 -34.55 -17.40 5.31
CA GLY A 434 -35.14 -16.05 5.30
C GLY A 434 -34.36 -14.95 6.04
N ASN A 435 -33.13 -15.20 6.54
CA ASN A 435 -32.39 -14.21 7.34
C ASN A 435 -31.58 -13.22 6.49
N CYS A 436 -32.19 -12.09 6.15
CA CYS A 436 -31.59 -11.03 5.33
C CYS A 436 -30.24 -10.49 5.88
N ILE A 437 -30.10 -10.28 7.20
CA ILE A 437 -28.87 -9.73 7.78
C ILE A 437 -27.67 -10.68 7.60
N LYS A 438 -27.88 -11.99 7.79
CA LYS A 438 -26.84 -13.00 7.60
C LYS A 438 -26.35 -13.02 6.15
N HIS A 439 -27.29 -12.86 5.22
CA HIS A 439 -27.00 -12.80 3.79
C HIS A 439 -26.16 -11.55 3.45
N VAL A 440 -26.58 -10.36 3.89
CA VAL A 440 -25.85 -9.10 3.67
C VAL A 440 -24.43 -9.21 4.21
N LEU A 441 -24.23 -9.74 5.42
CA LEU A 441 -22.90 -9.93 5.98
C LEU A 441 -22.04 -10.92 5.17
N GLY A 442 -22.66 -12.00 4.66
CA GLY A 442 -22.00 -12.98 3.81
C GLY A 442 -21.50 -12.36 2.50
N VAL A 443 -22.35 -11.57 1.85
CA VAL A 443 -22.01 -10.85 0.61
C VAL A 443 -20.93 -9.81 0.85
N LEU A 444 -21.09 -8.93 1.87
CA LEU A 444 -20.10 -7.91 2.21
C LEU A 444 -18.72 -8.52 2.52
N SER A 445 -18.68 -9.65 3.23
CA SER A 445 -17.41 -10.30 3.58
C SER A 445 -16.55 -10.74 2.39
N ARG A 446 -17.13 -10.80 1.18
CA ARG A 446 -16.46 -11.20 -0.05
C ARG A 446 -16.04 -10.03 -0.94
N ALA A 447 -16.34 -8.81 -0.52
CA ALA A 447 -15.97 -7.59 -1.23
C ALA A 447 -14.46 -7.58 -1.53
N GLN A 448 -14.08 -7.28 -2.78
CA GLN A 448 -12.67 -7.26 -3.23
C GLN A 448 -11.84 -6.20 -2.51
N GLU A 449 -12.46 -5.19 -1.92
CA GLU A 449 -11.85 -4.17 -1.06
C GLU A 449 -11.12 -4.80 0.14
N PHE A 450 -11.50 -6.03 0.53
CA PHE A 450 -10.86 -6.78 1.60
C PHE A 450 -9.72 -7.70 1.13
N GLU A 451 -9.38 -7.74 -0.15
CA GLU A 451 -8.37 -8.67 -0.72
C GLU A 451 -6.98 -8.52 -0.09
N ASP A 452 -6.68 -7.31 0.39
CA ASP A 452 -5.41 -6.95 1.02
C ASP A 452 -5.31 -7.35 2.49
N LEU A 453 -6.42 -7.77 3.10
CA LEU A 453 -6.45 -8.17 4.48
C LEU A 453 -5.85 -9.56 4.65
N VAL A 454 -5.02 -9.70 5.68
CA VAL A 454 -4.32 -10.95 5.95
C VAL A 454 -4.97 -11.72 7.09
N LEU A 455 -5.35 -12.97 6.84
CA LEU A 455 -5.63 -13.94 7.91
C LEU A 455 -4.31 -14.52 8.43
N ARG A 456 -3.91 -14.12 9.64
CA ARG A 456 -2.68 -14.59 10.29
C ARG A 456 -2.94 -15.82 11.17
N ARG A 457 -1.89 -16.61 11.45
CA ARG A 457 -2.02 -17.87 12.21
C ARG A 457 -2.40 -17.66 13.67
N ASP A 458 -1.79 -16.66 14.32
CA ASP A 458 -2.07 -16.20 15.69
C ASP A 458 -3.51 -15.70 15.85
N GLN A 459 -4.13 -15.21 14.76
CA GLN A 459 -5.51 -14.73 14.81
C GLN A 459 -6.56 -15.84 14.78
N LYS A 460 -6.21 -17.03 14.28
CA LYS A 460 -7.20 -18.11 14.09
C LYS A 460 -7.86 -18.56 15.38
N SER A 461 -7.14 -18.55 16.51
CA SER A 461 -7.66 -19.04 17.79
C SER A 461 -8.87 -18.23 18.26
N TRP A 462 -8.70 -16.93 18.43
CA TRP A 462 -9.77 -16.05 18.91
C TRP A 462 -10.85 -15.81 17.84
N LEU A 463 -10.50 -15.85 16.54
CA LEU A 463 -11.51 -15.79 15.47
C LEU A 463 -12.43 -17.04 15.48
N ASN A 464 -11.88 -18.21 15.79
CA ASN A 464 -12.69 -19.42 15.98
C ASN A 464 -13.56 -19.30 17.24
N GLU A 465 -13.05 -18.72 18.32
CA GLU A 465 -13.79 -18.47 19.55
C GLU A 465 -15.01 -17.56 19.31
N ILE A 466 -14.84 -16.47 18.56
CA ILE A 466 -15.96 -15.61 18.13
C ILE A 466 -16.99 -16.44 17.36
N ASN A 467 -16.57 -17.26 16.39
CA ASN A 467 -17.48 -18.07 15.59
C ASN A 467 -18.28 -19.11 16.42
N TRP A 468 -17.70 -19.60 17.51
CA TRP A 468 -18.34 -20.61 18.36
C TRP A 468 -19.22 -20.00 19.46
N VAL A 469 -18.72 -18.98 20.14
CA VAL A 469 -19.25 -18.53 21.44
C VAL A 469 -20.09 -17.25 21.30
N SER A 470 -19.66 -16.31 20.47
CA SER A 470 -20.16 -14.92 20.54
C SER A 470 -20.86 -14.44 19.26
N GLY A 471 -20.61 -15.07 18.11
CA GLY A 471 -21.22 -14.70 16.84
C GLY A 471 -22.69 -15.11 16.73
N ARG A 472 -23.57 -14.16 16.40
CA ARG A 472 -25.01 -14.40 16.16
C ARG A 472 -25.23 -15.42 15.04
N PHE A 473 -24.43 -15.35 13.98
CA PHE A 473 -24.45 -16.22 12.82
C PHE A 473 -23.17 -17.06 12.77
N ARG A 474 -23.31 -18.35 13.07
CA ARG A 474 -22.19 -19.30 13.00
C ARG A 474 -21.91 -19.69 11.55
N ASN A 475 -20.65 -19.66 11.15
CA ASN A 475 -20.21 -20.31 9.93
C ASN A 475 -20.05 -21.82 10.21
N LYS A 476 -21.00 -22.64 9.74
CA LYS A 476 -21.04 -24.10 9.96
C LYS A 476 -20.14 -24.89 8.99
N LYS A 477 -19.62 -24.27 7.92
CA LYS A 477 -18.69 -24.93 6.99
C LYS A 477 -17.29 -25.07 7.65
N ASN A 478 -16.47 -26.02 7.19
CA ASN A 478 -15.11 -26.29 7.72
C ASN A 478 -15.03 -26.56 9.24
N LYS A 479 -15.99 -27.31 9.82
CA LYS A 479 -16.03 -27.61 11.27
C LYS A 479 -16.02 -26.33 12.14
N CYS A 480 -16.67 -25.26 11.67
CA CYS A 480 -16.70 -23.95 12.32
C CYS A 480 -15.32 -23.28 12.49
N ARG A 481 -14.36 -23.58 11.61
CA ARG A 481 -13.03 -22.97 11.62
C ARG A 481 -12.93 -21.85 10.59
N VAL A 482 -12.40 -20.71 11.01
CA VAL A 482 -12.06 -19.57 10.16
C VAL A 482 -10.84 -19.94 9.30
N ALA A 483 -11.09 -20.15 8.01
CA ALA A 483 -10.09 -20.65 7.06
C ALA A 483 -9.71 -19.62 6.00
N SER A 484 -10.63 -18.70 5.67
CA SER A 484 -10.47 -17.73 4.59
C SER A 484 -10.56 -16.27 5.08
N ILE A 485 -10.19 -15.32 4.22
CA ILE A 485 -10.36 -13.87 4.48
C ILE A 485 -11.85 -13.54 4.63
N PRO A 486 -12.76 -14.01 3.75
CA PRO A 486 -14.20 -13.81 3.95
C PRO A 486 -14.71 -14.32 5.30
N ASP A 487 -14.27 -15.50 5.75
CA ASP A 487 -14.65 -16.00 7.08
C ASP A 487 -14.21 -15.03 8.19
N LYS A 488 -12.98 -14.51 8.09
CA LYS A 488 -12.45 -13.54 9.04
C LYS A 488 -13.29 -12.27 9.05
N ILE A 489 -13.60 -11.70 7.89
CA ILE A 489 -14.39 -10.47 7.77
C ILE A 489 -15.81 -10.69 8.30
N PHE A 490 -16.42 -11.82 7.96
CA PHE A 490 -17.73 -12.19 8.45
C PHE A 490 -17.78 -12.26 9.98
N GLN A 491 -16.75 -12.81 10.63
CA GLN A 491 -16.68 -12.83 12.11
C GLN A 491 -16.38 -11.46 12.71
N LEU A 492 -15.49 -10.67 12.08
CA LEU A 492 -15.15 -9.33 12.55
C LEU A 492 -16.34 -8.38 12.49
N LEU A 493 -17.11 -8.40 11.39
CA LEU A 493 -18.31 -7.57 11.26
C LEU A 493 -19.33 -7.91 12.34
N GLN A 494 -19.53 -9.20 12.62
CA GLN A 494 -20.40 -9.62 13.72
C GLN A 494 -19.87 -9.19 15.10
N ALA A 495 -18.56 -9.29 15.32
CA ALA A 495 -17.94 -8.84 16.56
C ALA A 495 -18.13 -7.34 16.78
N ILE A 496 -17.94 -6.53 15.73
CA ILE A 496 -18.14 -5.08 15.79
C ILE A 496 -19.61 -4.75 16.05
N LEU A 497 -20.54 -5.33 15.29
CA LEU A 497 -21.97 -5.10 15.45
C LEU A 497 -22.51 -5.60 16.80
N GLY A 498 -21.90 -6.67 17.34
CA GLY A 498 -22.20 -7.22 18.66
C GLY A 498 -21.39 -6.63 19.81
N GLN A 499 -20.54 -5.61 19.54
CA GLN A 499 -19.61 -4.98 20.50
C GLN A 499 -18.76 -5.98 21.32
N ILE A 500 -18.35 -7.07 20.68
CA ILE A 500 -17.48 -8.11 21.25
C ILE A 500 -16.03 -7.61 21.20
N GLN A 501 -15.38 -7.46 22.36
CA GLN A 501 -13.99 -7.01 22.41
C GLN A 501 -13.00 -8.19 22.34
N PRO A 502 -12.07 -8.19 21.37
CA PRO A 502 -11.00 -9.17 21.34
C PRO A 502 -9.94 -8.82 22.40
N VAL A 503 -9.70 -9.69 23.36
CA VAL A 503 -8.60 -9.56 24.33
C VAL A 503 -7.42 -10.40 23.84
N ALA A 504 -6.20 -9.91 24.09
CA ALA A 504 -5.01 -10.72 23.89
C ALA A 504 -5.07 -11.94 24.83
N GLY A 505 -5.52 -13.10 24.31
CA GLY A 505 -5.68 -14.33 25.08
C GLY A 505 -7.13 -14.84 25.23
N GLY A 506 -8.13 -14.18 24.65
CA GLY A 506 -9.54 -14.63 24.67
C GLY A 506 -10.54 -13.52 24.33
N VAL A 507 -11.84 -13.78 24.44
CA VAL A 507 -12.90 -12.77 24.21
C VAL A 507 -13.51 -12.34 25.53
N LEU A 508 -13.55 -11.03 25.82
CA LEU A 508 -14.41 -10.49 26.88
C LEU A 508 -15.80 -10.25 26.27
N LEU A 509 -16.76 -11.09 26.67
CA LEU A 509 -18.17 -10.78 26.50
C LEU A 509 -18.52 -9.67 27.49
N PHE A 510 -18.71 -8.44 27.00
CA PHE A 510 -19.61 -7.54 27.71
C PHE A 510 -21.00 -8.14 27.59
N GLU A 511 -21.62 -8.47 28.72
CA GLU A 511 -23.04 -8.83 28.77
C GLU A 511 -23.87 -7.68 28.18
N ILE A 512 -24.16 -7.75 26.88
CA ILE A 512 -25.26 -6.98 26.30
C ILE A 512 -26.52 -7.77 26.64
N GLY A 513 -27.05 -7.48 27.82
CA GLY A 513 -28.43 -7.77 28.12
C GLY A 513 -29.34 -7.17 27.04
N LYS A 514 -30.28 -7.99 26.55
CA LYS A 514 -31.53 -7.58 25.89
C LYS A 514 -31.40 -6.81 24.56
N LEU A 515 -31.18 -7.53 23.47
CA LEU A 515 -31.96 -7.29 22.25
C LEU A 515 -33.00 -8.40 22.17
N GLY A 516 -34.20 -8.05 22.65
CA GLY A 516 -35.34 -8.94 22.74
C GLY A 516 -35.80 -9.45 21.38
N ASN A 517 -36.65 -10.47 21.45
CA ASN A 517 -37.51 -10.95 20.38
C ASN A 517 -38.06 -9.79 19.54
N VAL A 518 -37.43 -9.50 18.40
CA VAL A 518 -38.11 -8.81 17.30
C VAL A 518 -38.57 -9.91 16.36
N SER A 519 -39.77 -10.41 16.64
CA SER A 519 -40.58 -11.09 15.64
C SER A 519 -40.79 -10.10 14.50
N CYS A 520 -40.17 -10.36 13.36
CA CYS A 520 -40.51 -9.68 12.12
C CYS A 520 -41.89 -10.19 11.67
N THR A 521 -42.95 -9.52 12.11
CA THR A 521 -44.24 -9.60 11.42
C THR A 521 -44.15 -8.73 10.17
N CYS A 522 -44.03 -9.38 9.02
CA CYS A 522 -44.34 -8.75 7.75
C CYS A 522 -45.82 -8.32 7.78
N THR A 523 -46.09 -7.03 7.73
CA THR A 523 -47.38 -6.52 7.28
C THR A 523 -47.13 -5.67 6.05
N SER A 524 -47.64 -6.18 4.93
CA SER A 524 -47.81 -5.54 3.64
C SER A 524 -48.60 -4.24 3.75
N VAL A 525 -48.03 -3.15 3.20
CA VAL A 525 -48.75 -2.12 2.44
C VAL A 525 -47.84 -1.68 1.30
#